data_AF-A0A1V5XLQ7-F1
#
_entry.id   AF-A0A1V5XLQ7-F1
#
_cell.length_a   1.000
_cell.length_b   1.000
_cell.length_c   1.000
_cell.angle_alpha   90.00
_cell.angle_beta   90.00
_cell.angle_gamma   90.00
#
_symmetry.space_group_name_H-M   'P 1'
#
loop_
_entity.id
_entity.type
_entity.pdbx_description
1 polymer ?
#
loop_
_entity_poly.entity_id
_entity_poly.type
_entity_poly.pdbx_seq_one_letter_code
_entity_poly.pdbx_strand_id
1 'polypeptide(L)'
;MGRAKDIIVKVIPAKIANEFVRKHHYSGKVVNNSSLHFGCFLDGQLHGVMSYGPPMDKAAVIGLVEGTRWDGLLELNRMAFDEHLPKNSESRCIAITIRLIKKQAPQVKWVISFADASLCGDGTIYRASGFSLTSIKKNTSIYKTPDGEVACTMTYGKAQWSKKNNGRGSGSHYLKSIGAERVSGNQLRYIYLIDKTMKITSKILPFSAIDAKGAGMYKGKKISIAERRKQAAAEETGSGVQSETGGLTPTLPLHFDEADNGSET
;
A
#
# COMPACT_ATOMS: atom_id res chain seq x y z
N MET A 1 -26.69 -2.56 -2.83
CA MET A 1 -25.96 -1.62 -1.94
C MET A 1 -24.77 -2.37 -1.34
N GLY A 2 -23.55 -1.84 -1.40
CA GLY A 2 -22.34 -2.59 -1.02
C GLY A 2 -22.23 -2.86 0.49
N ARG A 3 -21.82 -4.08 0.87
CA ARG A 3 -21.65 -4.54 2.26
C ARG A 3 -20.45 -3.95 3.01
N ALA A 4 -19.73 -3.01 2.40
CA ALA A 4 -18.57 -2.38 3.04
C ALA A 4 -18.96 -1.75 4.39
N LYS A 5 -20.21 -1.27 4.51
CA LYS A 5 -20.72 -0.68 5.76
C LYS A 5 -20.73 -1.65 6.95
N ASP A 6 -20.82 -2.94 6.67
CA ASP A 6 -20.93 -4.00 7.67
C ASP A 6 -19.56 -4.40 8.24
N ILE A 7 -18.47 -3.91 7.65
CA ILE A 7 -17.12 -4.22 8.11
C ILE A 7 -16.85 -3.60 9.47
N ILE A 8 -16.45 -4.44 10.40
CA ILE A 8 -16.04 -4.06 11.75
C ILE A 8 -14.51 -4.05 11.81
N VAL A 9 -13.92 -2.92 12.19
CA VAL A 9 -12.47 -2.78 12.37
C VAL A 9 -12.13 -2.88 13.84
N LYS A 10 -11.20 -3.76 14.19
CA LYS A 10 -10.73 -3.98 15.58
C LYS A 10 -9.20 -4.02 15.64
N VAL A 11 -8.63 -3.63 16.77
CA VAL A 11 -7.20 -3.88 17.04
C VAL A 11 -7.00 -5.37 17.23
N ILE A 12 -5.95 -5.93 16.63
CA ILE A 12 -5.63 -7.36 16.71
C ILE A 12 -4.17 -7.58 17.15
N PRO A 13 -3.84 -8.72 17.76
CA PRO A 13 -2.46 -9.10 18.06
C PRO A 13 -1.58 -9.18 16.81
N ALA A 14 -0.31 -8.81 16.94
CA ALA A 14 0.67 -8.84 15.86
C ALA A 14 0.82 -10.23 15.23
N LYS A 15 0.69 -11.31 16.00
CA LYS A 15 0.78 -12.69 15.50
C LYS A 15 -0.29 -12.95 14.42
N ILE A 16 -1.55 -12.65 14.72
CA ILE A 16 -2.69 -12.82 13.80
C ILE A 16 -2.52 -11.95 12.55
N ALA A 17 -2.14 -10.67 12.76
CA ALA A 17 -1.90 -9.74 11.66
C ALA A 17 -0.79 -10.24 10.71
N ASN A 18 0.32 -10.72 11.28
CA ASN A 18 1.48 -11.17 10.53
C ASN A 18 1.21 -12.48 9.77
N GLU A 19 0.43 -13.40 10.33
CA GLU A 19 -0.01 -14.61 9.63
C GLU A 19 -0.87 -14.26 8.42
N PHE A 20 -1.87 -13.41 8.58
CA PHE A 20 -2.72 -12.95 7.49
C PHE A 20 -1.92 -12.20 6.40
N VAL A 21 -1.03 -11.28 6.79
CA VAL A 21 -0.21 -10.50 5.85
C VAL A 21 0.71 -11.40 5.02
N ARG A 22 1.31 -12.45 5.61
CA ARG A 22 2.15 -13.38 4.84
C ARG A 22 1.37 -14.12 3.76
N LYS A 23 0.11 -14.46 4.04
CA LYS A 23 -0.76 -15.20 3.13
C LYS A 23 -1.34 -14.32 2.03
N HIS A 24 -1.79 -13.11 2.35
CA HIS A 24 -2.61 -12.29 1.45
C HIS A 24 -1.90 -11.07 0.85
N HIS A 25 -0.74 -10.65 1.38
CA HIS A 25 0.01 -9.54 0.79
C HIS A 25 0.88 -10.04 -0.36
N TYR A 26 0.86 -9.34 -1.50
CA TYR A 26 1.65 -9.68 -2.71
C TYR A 26 3.16 -9.84 -2.49
N SER A 27 3.70 -9.33 -1.38
CA SER A 27 5.13 -9.44 -1.05
C SER A 27 5.49 -10.66 -0.20
N GLY A 28 4.48 -11.33 0.39
CA GLY A 28 4.65 -12.39 1.39
C GLY A 28 5.38 -11.96 2.67
N LYS A 29 5.64 -10.65 2.86
CA LYS A 29 6.57 -10.12 3.86
C LYS A 29 5.92 -9.13 4.81
N VAL A 30 6.15 -9.35 6.10
CA VAL A 30 5.77 -8.44 7.19
C VAL A 30 6.79 -7.31 7.35
N VAL A 31 6.43 -6.29 8.12
CA VAL A 31 7.31 -5.17 8.47
C VAL A 31 7.60 -5.27 9.96
N ASN A 32 8.88 -5.49 10.30
CA ASN A 32 9.29 -5.85 11.66
C ASN A 32 9.06 -4.72 12.68
N ASN A 33 9.05 -3.46 12.24
CA ASN A 33 8.82 -2.31 13.11
C ASN A 33 7.34 -1.86 13.11
N SER A 34 6.42 -2.60 12.50
CA SER A 34 4.99 -2.35 12.71
C SER A 34 4.59 -2.70 14.15
N SER A 35 3.81 -1.82 14.77
CA SER A 35 3.46 -1.89 16.19
C SER A 35 1.96 -1.79 16.48
N LEU A 36 1.16 -1.36 15.51
CA LEU A 36 -0.29 -1.22 15.64
C LEU A 36 -0.97 -1.93 14.49
N HIS A 37 -1.81 -2.92 14.80
CA HIS A 37 -2.45 -3.77 13.81
C HIS A 37 -3.96 -3.73 13.94
N PHE A 38 -4.65 -3.54 12.82
CA PHE A 38 -6.10 -3.58 12.73
C PHE A 38 -6.54 -4.74 11.84
N GLY A 39 -7.50 -5.53 12.33
CA GLY A 39 -8.23 -6.52 11.55
C GLY A 39 -9.55 -5.93 11.04
N CYS A 40 -9.90 -6.27 9.81
CA CYS A 40 -11.15 -5.92 9.15
C CYS A 40 -12.02 -7.17 9.07
N PHE A 41 -13.13 -7.14 9.78
CA PHE A 41 -14.02 -8.29 9.94
C PHE A 41 -15.31 -8.09 9.18
N LEU A 42 -15.70 -9.07 8.38
CA LEU A 42 -17.03 -9.17 7.75
C LEU A 42 -17.62 -10.53 8.18
N ASP A 43 -18.87 -10.56 8.60
CA ASP A 43 -19.54 -11.78 9.08
C ASP A 43 -18.78 -12.53 10.19
N GLY A 44 -18.07 -11.78 11.05
CA GLY A 44 -17.28 -12.31 12.15
C GLY A 44 -15.91 -12.87 11.76
N GLN A 45 -15.58 -12.92 10.46
CA GLN A 45 -14.33 -13.48 9.93
C GLN A 45 -13.34 -12.38 9.52
N LEU A 46 -12.04 -12.67 9.64
CA LEU A 46 -10.97 -11.74 9.31
C LEU A 46 -10.67 -11.79 7.80
N HIS A 47 -10.88 -10.67 7.11
CA HIS A 47 -10.66 -10.57 5.67
C HIS A 47 -9.69 -9.47 5.24
N GLY A 48 -9.22 -8.67 6.19
CA GLY A 48 -8.25 -7.63 5.90
C GLY A 48 -7.43 -7.23 7.11
N VAL A 49 -6.20 -6.80 6.86
CA VAL A 49 -5.26 -6.33 7.89
C VAL A 49 -4.62 -5.03 7.42
N MET A 50 -4.56 -4.05 8.32
CA MET A 50 -3.74 -2.84 8.20
C MET A 50 -2.75 -2.77 9.36
N SER A 51 -1.47 -2.63 9.03
CA SER A 51 -0.38 -2.51 10.01
C SER A 51 0.25 -1.13 9.91
N TYR A 52 0.33 -0.48 11.06
CA TYR A 52 0.95 0.82 11.27
C TYR A 52 2.18 0.69 12.16
N GLY A 53 3.12 1.61 11.98
CA GLY A 53 4.35 1.67 12.77
C GLY A 53 5.13 2.94 12.46
N PRO A 54 6.25 3.20 13.16
CA PRO A 54 7.17 4.24 12.77
C PRO A 54 7.68 4.02 11.33
N PRO A 55 7.90 5.10 10.56
CA PRO A 55 8.59 4.99 9.28
C PRO A 55 9.97 4.38 9.47
N MET A 56 10.43 3.61 8.47
CA MET A 56 11.74 2.95 8.52
C MET A 56 12.89 3.95 8.66
N ASP A 57 12.84 5.05 7.91
CA ASP A 57 13.76 6.18 8.03
C ASP A 57 12.98 7.42 8.47
N LYS A 58 12.79 7.54 9.78
CA LYS A 58 11.99 8.62 10.38
C LYS A 58 12.62 10.00 10.16
N ALA A 59 13.95 10.09 10.21
CA ALA A 59 14.67 11.35 10.03
C ALA A 59 14.42 11.94 8.63
N ALA A 60 14.33 11.10 7.60
CA ALA A 60 14.06 11.54 6.24
C ALA A 60 12.63 12.05 6.00
N VAL A 61 11.66 11.72 6.88
CA VAL A 61 10.25 12.04 6.65
C VAL A 61 9.63 12.96 7.70
N ILE A 62 10.21 13.07 8.90
CA ILE A 62 9.62 13.84 10.01
C ILE A 62 9.39 15.32 9.64
N GLY A 63 10.29 15.90 8.84
CA GLY A 63 10.21 17.29 8.37
C GLY A 63 9.23 17.53 7.22
N LEU A 64 8.49 16.51 6.74
CA LEU A 64 7.50 16.67 5.67
C LEU A 64 6.22 17.39 6.14
N VAL A 65 6.00 17.47 7.45
CA VAL A 65 4.91 18.22 8.05
C VAL A 65 5.49 19.10 9.17
N GLU A 66 5.19 20.39 9.11
CA GLU A 66 5.74 21.40 10.02
C GLU A 66 5.35 21.12 11.48
N GLY A 67 6.29 21.30 12.42
CA GLY A 67 6.01 21.11 13.85
C GLY A 67 5.78 19.66 14.28
N THR A 68 6.15 18.67 13.44
CA THR A 68 5.99 17.25 13.78
C THR A 68 6.87 16.85 14.95
N ARG A 69 6.25 16.36 16.02
CA ARG A 69 6.93 15.72 17.16
C ARG A 69 7.48 14.35 16.80
N TRP A 70 8.45 13.87 17.57
CA TRP A 70 9.03 12.54 17.36
C TRP A 70 7.98 11.42 17.42
N ASP A 71 6.92 11.54 18.20
CA ASP A 71 5.82 10.58 18.31
C ASP A 71 4.58 10.94 17.45
N GLY A 72 4.68 12.02 16.66
CA GLY A 72 3.55 12.61 15.94
C GLY A 72 3.17 11.97 14.60
N LEU A 73 3.85 10.89 14.21
CA LEU A 73 3.79 10.30 12.87
C LEU A 73 3.73 8.76 12.93
N LEU A 74 2.82 8.20 12.14
CA LEU A 74 2.79 6.78 11.77
C LEU A 74 2.90 6.58 10.27
N GLU A 75 3.47 5.46 9.85
CA GLU A 75 3.38 4.95 8.48
C GLU A 75 2.36 3.82 8.44
N LEU A 76 1.44 3.84 7.47
CA LEU A 76 0.69 2.65 7.08
C LEU A 76 1.65 1.77 6.27
N ASN A 77 2.31 0.85 6.96
CA ASN A 77 3.43 0.06 6.44
C ASN A 77 2.97 -1.10 5.54
N ARG A 78 1.85 -1.74 5.91
CA ARG A 78 1.32 -2.93 5.24
C ARG A 78 -0.19 -2.91 5.27
N MET A 79 -0.76 -3.34 4.16
CA MET A 79 -2.20 -3.51 4.01
C MET A 79 -2.47 -4.71 3.12
N ALA A 80 -3.21 -5.69 3.61
CA ALA A 80 -3.57 -6.90 2.88
C ALA A 80 -5.06 -7.17 3.06
N PHE A 81 -5.79 -7.35 1.97
CA PHE A 81 -7.23 -7.61 1.92
C PHE A 81 -7.42 -8.78 0.97
N ASP A 82 -8.30 -9.72 1.31
CA ASP A 82 -8.70 -10.79 0.40
C ASP A 82 -9.87 -10.34 -0.50
N GLU A 83 -10.22 -11.18 -1.48
CA GLU A 83 -11.29 -10.88 -2.44
C GLU A 83 -12.71 -10.98 -1.87
N HIS A 84 -12.87 -11.52 -0.65
CA HIS A 84 -14.19 -11.64 -0.03
C HIS A 84 -14.74 -10.28 0.36
N LEU A 85 -13.87 -9.30 0.59
CA LEU A 85 -14.28 -7.96 0.95
C LEU A 85 -14.91 -7.21 -0.24
N PRO A 86 -16.05 -6.54 -0.03
CA PRO A 86 -16.73 -5.81 -1.08
C PRO A 86 -15.90 -4.62 -1.58
N LYS A 87 -16.27 -4.06 -2.72
CA LYS A 87 -15.67 -2.83 -3.25
C LYS A 87 -15.68 -1.72 -2.19
N ASN A 88 -14.63 -0.88 -2.19
CA ASN A 88 -14.43 0.24 -1.27
C ASN A 88 -14.06 -0.13 0.17
N SER A 89 -13.82 -1.42 0.46
CA SER A 89 -13.44 -1.89 1.80
C SER A 89 -12.17 -1.24 2.31
N GLU A 90 -11.12 -1.15 1.49
CA GLU A 90 -9.83 -0.57 1.87
C GLU A 90 -9.99 0.89 2.30
N SER A 91 -10.64 1.70 1.47
CA SER A 91 -10.87 3.13 1.79
C SER A 91 -11.71 3.33 3.03
N ARG A 92 -12.73 2.47 3.25
CA ARG A 92 -13.57 2.55 4.43
C ARG A 92 -12.79 2.17 5.68
N CYS A 93 -12.05 1.08 5.62
CA CYS A 93 -11.24 0.58 6.71
C CYS A 93 -10.16 1.60 7.10
N ILE A 94 -9.48 2.24 6.13
CA ILE A 94 -8.55 3.36 6.35
C ILE A 94 -9.24 4.52 7.09
N ALA A 95 -10.44 4.90 6.66
CA ALA A 95 -11.16 5.99 7.31
C ALA A 95 -11.55 5.63 8.76
N ILE A 96 -11.86 4.36 9.05
CA ILE A 96 -12.16 3.90 10.42
C ILE A 96 -10.89 3.88 11.27
N THR A 97 -9.77 3.33 10.78
CA THR A 97 -8.51 3.29 11.55
C THR A 97 -7.99 4.69 11.86
N ILE A 98 -8.09 5.64 10.92
CA ILE A 98 -7.72 7.03 11.17
C ILE A 98 -8.55 7.64 12.30
N ARG A 99 -9.87 7.37 12.36
CA ARG A 99 -10.74 7.84 13.45
C ARG A 99 -10.35 7.20 14.79
N LEU A 100 -10.04 5.90 14.79
CA LEU A 100 -9.57 5.19 15.99
C LEU A 100 -8.22 5.75 16.48
N ILE A 101 -7.25 5.97 15.58
CA ILE A 101 -5.95 6.57 15.89
C ILE A 101 -6.15 7.97 16.44
N LYS A 102 -6.96 8.82 15.81
CA LYS A 102 -7.25 10.18 16.30
C LYS A 102 -7.81 10.18 17.72
N LYS A 103 -8.66 9.20 18.05
CA LYS A 103 -9.29 9.08 19.37
C LYS A 103 -8.33 8.53 20.42
N GLN A 104 -7.57 7.48 20.10
CA GLN A 104 -6.79 6.71 21.08
C GLN A 104 -5.31 7.11 21.16
N ALA A 105 -4.78 7.74 20.12
CA ALA A 105 -3.41 8.22 20.02
C ALA A 105 -3.38 9.68 19.51
N PRO A 106 -3.95 10.64 20.25
CA PRO A 106 -4.09 12.04 19.82
C PRO A 106 -2.75 12.75 19.57
N GLN A 107 -1.63 12.19 20.07
CA GLN A 107 -0.28 12.63 19.75
C GLN A 107 0.06 12.41 18.27
N VAL A 108 -0.49 11.38 17.62
CA VAL A 108 -0.28 11.12 16.19
C VAL A 108 -1.11 12.11 15.38
N LYS A 109 -0.42 12.95 14.60
CA LYS A 109 -1.06 14.05 13.87
C LYS A 109 -1.19 13.78 12.38
N TRP A 110 -0.42 12.86 11.83
CA TRP A 110 -0.48 12.52 10.42
C TRP A 110 0.05 11.12 10.13
N VAL A 111 -0.36 10.60 8.97
CA VAL A 111 0.02 9.28 8.47
C VAL A 111 0.70 9.42 7.12
N ILE A 112 1.77 8.67 6.91
CA ILE A 112 2.43 8.51 5.62
C ILE A 112 2.17 7.11 5.07
N SER A 113 2.09 6.97 3.74
CA SER A 113 2.13 5.66 3.10
C SER A 113 2.75 5.78 1.71
N PHE A 114 3.17 4.64 1.16
CA PHE A 114 3.84 4.58 -0.13
C PHE A 114 3.11 3.59 -1.04
N ALA A 115 2.90 3.99 -2.30
CA ALA A 115 2.45 3.09 -3.35
C ALA A 115 3.62 2.82 -4.30
N ASP A 116 3.70 1.58 -4.79
CA ASP A 116 4.64 1.22 -5.83
C ASP A 116 3.89 0.94 -7.12
N ALA A 117 4.00 1.85 -8.07
CA ALA A 117 3.32 1.71 -9.35
C ALA A 117 3.77 0.44 -10.09
N SER A 118 4.98 -0.07 -9.83
CA SER A 118 5.50 -1.29 -10.47
C SER A 118 4.88 -2.58 -9.93
N LEU A 119 4.25 -2.55 -8.75
CA LEU A 119 3.69 -3.74 -8.10
C LEU A 119 2.21 -3.60 -7.77
N CYS A 120 1.87 -2.71 -6.83
CA CYS A 120 0.52 -2.58 -6.29
C CYS A 120 -0.32 -1.51 -6.99
N GLY A 121 0.29 -0.73 -7.88
CA GLY A 121 -0.38 0.31 -8.66
C GLY A 121 -0.16 1.71 -8.10
N ASP A 122 -0.91 2.66 -8.64
CA ASP A 122 -0.67 4.09 -8.43
C ASP A 122 -1.19 4.65 -7.11
N GLY A 123 -1.86 3.85 -6.27
CA GLY A 123 -2.39 4.31 -4.98
C GLY A 123 -3.81 4.89 -5.02
N THR A 124 -4.68 4.37 -5.90
CA THR A 124 -6.11 4.75 -5.97
C THR A 124 -6.81 4.79 -4.60
N ILE A 125 -6.55 3.79 -3.74
CA ILE A 125 -7.08 3.72 -2.37
C ILE A 125 -6.73 4.95 -1.52
N TYR A 126 -5.54 5.52 -1.69
CA TYR A 126 -5.08 6.69 -0.92
C TYR A 126 -5.80 7.95 -1.38
N ARG A 127 -6.03 8.08 -2.70
CA ARG A 127 -6.83 9.17 -3.27
C ARG A 127 -8.26 9.13 -2.75
N ALA A 128 -8.89 7.95 -2.80
CA ALA A 128 -10.24 7.74 -2.29
C ALA A 128 -10.34 8.01 -0.77
N SER A 129 -9.26 7.77 -0.03
CA SER A 129 -9.19 7.99 1.42
C SER A 129 -8.79 9.42 1.83
N GLY A 130 -8.60 10.34 0.87
CA GLY A 130 -8.28 11.74 1.16
C GLY A 130 -6.81 12.02 1.50
N PHE A 131 -5.87 11.18 1.05
CA PHE A 131 -4.44 11.46 1.16
C PHE A 131 -3.98 12.45 0.10
N SER A 132 -3.05 13.32 0.46
CA SER A 132 -2.33 14.21 -0.45
C SER A 132 -1.12 13.51 -1.06
N LEU A 133 -0.97 13.61 -2.39
CA LEU A 133 0.23 13.14 -3.09
C LEU A 133 1.36 14.15 -2.91
N THR A 134 2.51 13.72 -2.41
CA THR A 134 3.65 14.62 -2.09
C THR A 134 4.94 14.25 -2.80
N SER A 135 4.98 13.12 -3.51
CA SER A 135 6.13 12.73 -4.31
C SER A 135 5.79 11.67 -5.35
N ILE A 136 6.45 11.76 -6.49
CA ILE A 136 6.56 10.69 -7.48
C ILE A 136 8.03 10.64 -7.88
N LYS A 137 8.69 9.52 -7.57
CA LYS A 137 10.10 9.27 -7.89
C LYS A 137 10.24 7.92 -8.60
N LYS A 138 11.21 7.82 -9.51
CA LYS A 138 11.56 6.54 -10.14
C LYS A 138 12.00 5.55 -9.06
N ASN A 139 11.41 4.36 -9.06
CA ASN A 139 11.85 3.30 -8.17
C ASN A 139 13.17 2.72 -8.69
N THR A 140 14.15 2.58 -7.80
CA THR A 140 15.47 2.00 -8.07
C THR A 140 15.82 0.83 -7.15
N SER A 141 14.91 0.47 -6.25
CA SER A 141 15.10 -0.52 -5.18
C SER A 141 14.51 -1.88 -5.50
N ILE A 142 13.63 -2.03 -6.50
CA ILE A 142 12.98 -3.29 -6.85
C ILE A 142 13.67 -3.96 -8.06
N TYR A 143 13.92 -5.26 -7.92
CA TYR A 143 14.53 -6.12 -8.92
C TYR A 143 13.69 -7.38 -9.12
N LYS A 144 13.75 -7.97 -10.32
CA LYS A 144 13.25 -9.30 -10.62
C LYS A 144 14.45 -10.24 -10.73
N THR A 145 14.49 -11.31 -9.94
CA THR A 145 15.55 -12.31 -10.02
C THR A 145 15.38 -13.16 -11.30
N PRO A 146 16.42 -13.88 -11.75
CA PRO A 146 16.29 -14.82 -12.88
C PRO A 146 15.19 -15.85 -12.66
N ASP A 147 14.98 -16.28 -11.41
CA ASP A 147 13.92 -17.22 -11.01
C ASP A 147 12.52 -16.60 -11.02
N GLY A 148 12.40 -15.32 -11.39
CA GLY A 148 11.13 -14.61 -11.52
C GLY A 148 10.64 -13.92 -10.24
N GLU A 149 11.31 -14.10 -9.11
CA GLU A 149 10.91 -13.49 -7.83
C GLU A 149 11.12 -11.98 -7.80
N VAL A 150 10.21 -11.26 -7.14
CA VAL A 150 10.35 -9.81 -6.91
C VAL A 150 11.14 -9.57 -5.63
N ALA A 151 12.35 -9.03 -5.79
CA ALA A 151 13.29 -8.75 -4.73
C ALA A 151 13.48 -7.25 -4.50
N CYS A 152 13.29 -6.78 -3.26
CA CYS A 152 13.69 -5.44 -2.86
C CYS A 152 15.15 -5.44 -2.39
N THR A 153 15.93 -4.46 -2.83
CA THR A 153 17.35 -4.25 -2.48
C THR A 153 17.59 -4.30 -0.97
N MET A 154 16.72 -3.63 -0.21
CA MET A 154 16.90 -3.45 1.23
C MET A 154 16.54 -4.70 2.04
N THR A 155 15.60 -5.51 1.57
CA THR A 155 15.10 -6.68 2.32
C THR A 155 15.72 -7.98 1.86
N TYR A 156 15.87 -8.18 0.55
CA TYR A 156 16.41 -9.41 -0.02
C TYR A 156 17.90 -9.26 -0.32
N GLY A 157 18.26 -8.23 -1.10
CA GLY A 157 19.64 -8.04 -1.54
C GLY A 157 20.62 -7.88 -0.38
N LYS A 158 20.30 -7.02 0.59
CA LYS A 158 21.14 -6.81 1.78
C LYS A 158 21.19 -8.04 2.69
N ALA A 159 20.08 -8.75 2.89
CA ALA A 159 20.03 -9.94 3.74
C ALA A 159 20.85 -11.11 3.18
N GLN A 160 20.66 -11.42 1.89
CA GLN A 160 21.42 -12.49 1.22
C GLN A 160 22.91 -12.17 1.13
N TRP A 161 23.24 -10.91 0.82
CA TRP A 161 24.63 -10.47 0.84
C TRP A 161 25.21 -10.61 2.24
N SER A 162 24.54 -10.08 3.28
CA SER A 162 25.06 -10.06 4.66
C SER A 162 25.40 -11.45 5.17
N LYS A 163 24.62 -12.47 4.79
CA LYS A 163 24.90 -13.89 5.08
C LYS A 163 26.15 -14.41 4.37
N LYS A 164 26.40 -13.95 3.14
CA LYS A 164 27.47 -14.46 2.27
C LYS A 164 28.84 -13.82 2.54
N ASN A 165 28.92 -12.58 3.04
CA ASN A 165 30.23 -11.97 3.27
C ASN A 165 30.36 -11.01 4.49
N ASN A 166 29.84 -11.42 5.66
CA ASN A 166 30.04 -10.72 6.94
C ASN A 166 29.63 -9.22 6.92
N GLY A 167 28.51 -8.90 6.28
CA GLY A 167 27.88 -7.56 6.35
C GLY A 167 28.53 -6.41 5.57
N ARG A 168 29.62 -6.64 4.82
CA ARG A 168 30.33 -5.60 4.05
C ARG A 168 29.83 -5.43 2.60
N GLY A 169 28.71 -4.75 2.34
CA GLY A 169 28.38 -4.41 0.95
C GLY A 169 26.97 -3.87 0.65
N SER A 170 26.77 -3.52 -0.62
CA SER A 170 25.49 -3.02 -1.16
C SER A 170 24.60 -4.15 -1.66
N GLY A 171 23.34 -4.20 -1.20
CA GLY A 171 22.36 -5.18 -1.68
C GLY A 171 22.09 -5.12 -3.20
N SER A 172 22.34 -3.96 -3.83
CA SER A 172 22.21 -3.81 -5.28
C SER A 172 23.34 -4.50 -6.05
N HIS A 173 24.53 -4.62 -5.45
CA HIS A 173 25.65 -5.34 -6.06
C HIS A 173 25.32 -6.84 -6.12
N TYR A 174 24.81 -7.41 -5.02
CA TYR A 174 24.41 -8.82 -5.00
C TYR A 174 23.34 -9.12 -6.04
N LEU A 175 22.27 -8.30 -6.09
CA LEU A 175 21.19 -8.49 -7.06
C LEU A 175 21.71 -8.46 -8.50
N LYS A 176 22.60 -7.52 -8.84
CA LYS A 176 23.24 -7.51 -10.15
C LYS A 176 24.13 -8.73 -10.39
N SER A 177 24.85 -9.20 -9.37
CA SER A 177 25.75 -10.35 -9.50
C SER A 177 25.02 -11.66 -9.80
N ILE A 178 23.76 -11.77 -9.38
CA ILE A 178 22.89 -12.91 -9.71
C ILE A 178 22.07 -12.68 -10.99
N GLY A 179 22.38 -11.66 -11.79
CA GLY A 179 21.64 -11.36 -13.01
C GLY A 179 20.24 -10.78 -12.81
N ALA A 180 19.91 -10.24 -11.62
CA ALA A 180 18.61 -9.65 -11.39
C ALA A 180 18.45 -8.32 -12.12
N GLU A 181 17.30 -8.13 -12.76
CA GLU A 181 16.99 -6.93 -13.55
C GLU A 181 16.13 -5.95 -12.75
N ARG A 182 16.31 -4.65 -12.99
CA ARG A 182 15.50 -3.63 -12.32
C ARG A 182 14.07 -3.65 -12.85
N VAL A 183 13.11 -3.66 -11.93
CA VAL A 183 11.71 -3.45 -12.29
C VAL A 183 11.49 -1.96 -12.54
N SER A 184 10.99 -1.61 -13.73
CA SER A 184 10.68 -0.23 -14.06
C SER A 184 9.39 0.22 -13.37
N GLY A 185 9.45 1.35 -12.67
CA GLY A 185 8.24 2.03 -12.21
C GLY A 185 8.55 3.19 -11.29
N ASN A 186 7.52 3.67 -10.60
CA ASN A 186 7.59 4.85 -9.75
C ASN A 186 7.08 4.51 -8.36
N GLN A 187 7.79 5.02 -7.35
CA GLN A 187 7.31 5.06 -5.98
C GLN A 187 6.59 6.38 -5.74
N LEU A 188 5.38 6.31 -5.21
CA LEU A 188 4.52 7.43 -4.88
C LEU A 188 4.42 7.55 -3.37
N ARG A 189 4.46 8.79 -2.86
CA ARG A 189 4.34 9.08 -1.43
C ARG A 189 3.07 9.86 -1.15
N TYR A 190 2.28 9.34 -0.22
CA TYR A 190 1.00 9.87 0.19
C TYR A 190 1.04 10.30 1.67
N ILE A 191 0.47 11.46 1.99
CA ILE A 191 0.36 11.99 3.35
C ILE A 191 -1.10 12.26 3.68
N TYR A 192 -1.56 11.80 4.83
CA TYR A 192 -2.86 12.12 5.39
C TYR A 192 -2.69 12.91 6.69
N LEU A 193 -3.22 14.13 6.73
CA LEU A 193 -3.26 14.93 7.95
C LEU A 193 -4.47 14.51 8.80
N ILE A 194 -4.21 13.96 10.00
CA ILE A 194 -5.25 13.71 11.01
C ILE A 194 -5.64 15.04 11.66
N ASP A 195 -4.62 15.83 12.03
CA ASP A 195 -4.75 17.20 12.47
C ASP A 195 -4.72 18.14 11.27
N LYS A 196 -5.87 18.74 10.96
CA LYS A 196 -6.05 19.60 9.79
C LYS A 196 -5.42 20.99 9.95
N THR A 197 -4.95 21.33 11.15
CA THR A 197 -4.26 22.60 11.41
C THR A 197 -2.79 22.57 10.97
N MET A 198 -2.20 21.38 10.85
CA MET A 198 -0.82 21.19 10.42
C MET A 198 -0.65 21.44 8.92
N LYS A 199 0.59 21.76 8.51
CA LYS A 199 0.94 22.07 7.12
C LYS A 199 2.00 21.11 6.58
N ILE A 200 1.75 20.58 5.39
CA ILE A 200 2.74 19.80 4.64
C ILE A 200 3.78 20.78 4.09
N THR A 201 5.07 20.54 4.36
CA THR A 201 6.17 21.41 3.94
C THR A 201 6.52 21.24 2.47
N SER A 202 6.31 20.04 1.91
CA SER A 202 6.54 19.74 0.51
C SER A 202 5.36 20.14 -0.39
N LYS A 203 5.64 20.46 -1.65
CA LYS A 203 4.61 20.69 -2.67
C LYS A 203 3.64 19.50 -2.79
N ILE A 204 2.35 19.77 -2.63
CA ILE A 204 1.28 18.80 -2.93
C ILE A 204 1.13 18.76 -4.45
N LEU A 205 1.19 17.56 -5.02
CA LEU A 205 1.06 17.32 -6.45
C LEU A 205 -0.40 17.02 -6.79
N PRO A 206 -0.94 17.56 -7.91
CA PRO A 206 -2.23 17.13 -8.40
C PRO A 206 -2.14 15.67 -8.84
N PHE A 207 -3.23 14.90 -8.71
CA PHE A 207 -3.22 13.49 -9.11
C PHE A 207 -2.97 13.28 -10.62
N SER A 208 -3.25 14.30 -11.45
CA SER A 208 -2.86 14.29 -12.87
C SER A 208 -1.34 14.20 -13.10
N ALA A 209 -0.52 14.57 -12.11
CA ALA A 209 0.93 14.42 -12.18
C ALA A 209 1.39 12.95 -12.23
N ILE A 210 0.56 12.02 -11.77
CA ILE A 210 0.82 10.57 -11.85
C ILE A 210 0.89 10.15 -13.31
N ASP A 211 -0.11 10.57 -14.10
CA ASP A 211 -0.19 10.27 -15.53
C ASP A 211 0.86 11.00 -16.34
N ALA A 212 1.10 12.28 -16.06
CA ALA A 212 2.14 13.06 -16.72
C ALA A 212 3.54 12.44 -16.55
N LYS A 213 3.77 11.68 -15.47
CA LYS A 213 5.03 10.96 -15.21
C LYS A 213 5.01 9.49 -15.63
N GLY A 214 3.96 9.03 -16.30
CA GLY A 214 3.80 7.63 -16.68
C GLY A 214 3.76 6.67 -15.47
N ALA A 215 3.35 7.17 -14.31
CA ALA A 215 3.21 6.41 -13.07
C ALA A 215 1.80 5.81 -12.90
N GLY A 216 0.89 6.06 -13.85
CA GLY A 216 -0.43 5.45 -13.89
C GLY A 216 -0.31 3.95 -14.15
N MET A 217 -0.52 3.16 -13.10
CA MET A 217 -0.51 1.71 -13.16
C MET A 217 -1.60 1.10 -12.29
N TYR A 218 -2.13 -0.04 -12.73
CA TYR A 218 -3.05 -0.87 -11.99
C TYR A 218 -2.49 -2.29 -11.97
N LYS A 219 -2.26 -2.84 -10.77
CA LYS A 219 -1.71 -4.20 -10.59
C LYS A 219 -0.43 -4.46 -11.41
N GLY A 220 0.48 -3.47 -11.46
CA GLY A 220 1.74 -3.55 -12.21
C GLY A 220 1.59 -3.44 -13.74
N LYS A 221 0.38 -3.26 -14.27
CA LYS A 221 0.13 -2.98 -15.69
C LYS A 221 -0.07 -1.48 -15.91
N LYS A 222 0.55 -0.92 -16.95
CA LYS A 222 0.32 0.48 -17.36
C LYS A 222 -1.11 0.61 -17.88
N ILE A 223 -1.86 1.56 -17.35
CA ILE A 223 -3.24 1.85 -17.79
C ILE A 223 -3.43 3.36 -17.85
N SER A 224 -4.03 3.84 -18.95
CA SER A 224 -4.35 5.26 -19.13
C SER A 224 -5.51 5.73 -18.22
N ILE A 225 -5.69 7.05 -18.06
CA ILE A 225 -6.86 7.61 -17.33
C ILE A 225 -8.18 7.14 -17.96
N ALA A 226 -8.26 7.14 -19.30
CA ALA A 226 -9.48 6.80 -20.03
C ALA A 226 -9.87 5.33 -19.79
N GLU A 227 -8.89 4.42 -19.81
CA GLU A 227 -9.11 3.00 -19.54
C GLU A 227 -9.46 2.74 -18.07
N ARG A 228 -8.84 3.46 -17.12
CA ARG A 228 -9.21 3.39 -15.69
C ARG A 228 -10.66 3.84 -15.47
N ARG A 229 -11.08 4.93 -16.11
CA ARG A 229 -12.47 5.43 -16.04
C ARG A 229 -13.44 4.48 -16.73
N LYS A 230 -13.04 3.86 -17.84
CA LYS A 230 -13.86 2.89 -18.58
C LYS A 230 -14.04 1.57 -17.82
N GLN A 231 -13.01 1.09 -17.12
CA GLN A 231 -13.13 -0.05 -16.19
C GLN A 231 -14.02 0.29 -14.99
N ALA A 232 -13.87 1.48 -14.41
CA ALA A 232 -14.75 1.95 -13.35
C ALA A 232 -16.23 2.04 -13.80
N ALA A 233 -16.48 2.51 -15.03
CA ALA A 233 -17.82 2.66 -15.60
C ALA A 233 -18.44 1.34 -16.11
N ALA A 234 -17.65 0.43 -16.68
CA ALA A 234 -18.14 -0.88 -17.13
C ALA A 234 -18.62 -1.75 -15.96
N GLU A 235 -17.95 -1.65 -14.80
CA GLU A 235 -18.36 -2.33 -13.57
C GLU A 235 -19.59 -1.67 -12.89
N GLU A 236 -19.90 -0.40 -13.19
CA GLU A 236 -21.09 0.30 -12.67
C GLU A 236 -22.39 -0.11 -13.39
N THR A 237 -22.32 -0.52 -14.66
CA THR A 237 -23.51 -0.91 -15.44
C THR A 237 -24.17 -2.23 -14.97
N GLY A 238 -23.55 -2.97 -14.05
CA GLY A 238 -24.10 -4.19 -13.45
C GLY A 238 -24.96 -3.99 -12.19
N SER A 239 -25.09 -2.77 -11.65
CA SER A 239 -25.99 -2.50 -10.53
C SER A 239 -26.59 -1.10 -10.63
N GLY A 240 -27.91 -1.07 -10.82
CA GLY A 240 -28.69 0.11 -11.18
C GLY A 240 -28.39 1.41 -10.43
N VAL A 241 -28.31 2.47 -11.25
CA VAL A 241 -28.79 3.86 -11.07
C VAL A 241 -28.59 4.48 -9.67
N GLN A 242 -27.68 5.46 -9.54
CA GLN A 242 -27.99 6.91 -9.59
C GLN A 242 -26.81 7.83 -9.20
N SER A 243 -26.88 9.07 -9.75
CA SER A 243 -26.44 10.36 -9.19
C SER A 243 -25.00 10.83 -9.39
N GLU A 244 -24.90 11.88 -10.23
CA GLU A 244 -23.75 12.76 -10.45
C GLU A 244 -23.35 13.50 -9.16
N THR A 245 -22.39 12.97 -8.41
CA THR A 245 -21.44 13.79 -7.63
C THR A 245 -20.17 12.99 -7.40
N GLY A 246 -19.03 13.58 -7.74
CA GLY A 246 -17.74 12.90 -7.87
C GLY A 246 -17.29 12.10 -6.65
N GLY A 247 -17.24 10.78 -6.81
CA GLY A 247 -16.54 9.85 -5.93
C GLY A 247 -15.75 8.87 -6.80
N LEU A 248 -14.41 8.89 -6.71
CA LEU A 248 -13.57 7.93 -7.43
C LEU A 248 -13.68 6.56 -6.76
N THR A 249 -14.25 5.60 -7.47
CA THR A 249 -14.50 4.22 -7.04
C THR A 249 -13.18 3.43 -6.94
N PRO A 250 -12.73 2.98 -5.75
CA PRO A 250 -11.52 2.17 -5.58
C PRO A 250 -11.63 0.74 -6.14
N THR A 251 -10.47 0.17 -6.48
CA THR A 251 -10.31 -1.05 -7.28
C THR A 251 -9.49 -2.12 -6.52
N LEU A 252 -9.90 -3.39 -6.60
CA LEU A 252 -9.35 -4.59 -5.92
C LEU A 252 -7.97 -5.04 -6.49
N PRO A 253 -7.11 -5.78 -5.76
CA PRO A 253 -5.83 -6.37 -6.24
C PRO A 253 -6.01 -7.67 -7.09
N LEU A 254 -4.99 -8.13 -7.87
CA LEU A 254 -5.02 -9.41 -8.66
C LEU A 254 -4.39 -10.51 -7.82
N HIS A 255 -5.00 -11.68 -7.84
CA HIS A 255 -4.43 -12.94 -7.42
C HIS A 255 -3.69 -13.62 -8.59
N PHE A 256 -2.66 -14.39 -8.25
CA PHE A 256 -2.08 -15.38 -9.16
C PHE A 256 -2.94 -16.64 -9.05
N ASP A 257 -3.46 -17.13 -10.18
CA ASP A 257 -4.15 -18.41 -10.23
C ASP A 257 -3.19 -19.52 -9.80
N GLU A 258 -3.64 -20.38 -8.88
CA GLU A 258 -2.96 -21.65 -8.62
C GLU A 258 -3.04 -22.48 -9.90
N ALA A 259 -1.87 -22.90 -10.38
CA ALA A 259 -1.77 -23.80 -11.51
C ALA A 259 -2.55 -25.09 -11.22
N ASP A 260 -3.37 -25.45 -12.18
CA ASP A 260 -4.06 -26.71 -12.38
C ASP A 260 -3.20 -27.91 -11.93
N ASN A 261 -3.51 -28.48 -10.77
CA ASN A 261 -2.98 -29.79 -10.37
C ASN A 261 -3.77 -30.84 -11.14
N GLY A 262 -3.29 -31.13 -12.34
CA GLY A 262 -3.70 -32.28 -13.14
C GLY A 262 -3.59 -33.55 -12.31
N SER A 263 -4.74 -34.19 -12.11
CA SER A 263 -4.85 -35.58 -11.70
C SER A 263 -4.28 -36.46 -12.81
N GLU A 264 -3.21 -37.20 -12.51
CA GLU A 264 -2.94 -38.46 -13.21
C GLU A 264 -2.83 -39.57 -12.16
N THR A 265 -3.64 -40.58 -12.44
CA THR A 265 -3.79 -41.89 -11.81
C THR A 265 -2.51 -42.70 -11.76
#